data_AF-A0A8B9L9P8-F1
#
_entry.id   AF-A0A8B9L9P8-F1
#
_cell.length_a   1.000
_cell.length_b   1.000
_cell.length_c   1.000
_cell.angle_alpha   90.00
_cell.angle_beta   90.00
_cell.angle_gamma   90.00
#
_symmetry.space_group_name_H-M   'P 1'
#
loop_
_entity.id
_entity.type
_entity.pdbx_description
1 polymer ?
#
loop_
_entity_poly.entity_id
_entity_poly.type
_entity_poly.pdbx_seq_one_letter_code
_entity_poly.pdbx_strand_id
1 'polypeptide(L)'
;MSTRARHICFFFDYGALSFYSLGSAITYSAYVMPDGWVNSTFHKYYIPIAVFNTIICTAMACYSRFPESQRPKLGKVLRISAFTYPYLFDNIPLFYRIFLCAGEGCTVNEVNSVHVYHTLLAFLTGFLFATHLPERLAPGRFDYIGHSHQLFHVCGVIGTHFQMQAIEMDMSLRRAWLQDHAPPVTFSNTLGAALLCIFISLGIIFLFSRPLLRHPASSRDPRTARNPLLADAPPALI
;
A
#
# COMPACT_ATOMS: atom_id res chain seq x y z
N MET A 1 -11.37 -11.22 -19.93
CA MET A 1 -11.97 -10.57 -18.74
C MET A 1 -12.84 -9.39 -19.20
N SER A 2 -14.03 -9.18 -18.63
CA SER A 2 -14.88 -8.03 -18.99
C SER A 2 -14.33 -6.71 -18.43
N THR A 3 -14.63 -5.58 -19.07
CA THR A 3 -14.21 -4.24 -18.60
C THR A 3 -14.67 -3.97 -17.16
N ARG A 4 -15.87 -4.45 -16.82
CA ARG A 4 -16.44 -4.37 -15.47
C ARG A 4 -15.61 -5.16 -14.46
N ALA A 5 -15.31 -6.42 -14.75
CA ALA A 5 -14.52 -7.27 -13.86
C ALA A 5 -13.13 -6.65 -13.62
N ARG A 6 -12.50 -6.09 -14.66
CA ARG A 6 -11.21 -5.39 -14.54
C ARG A 6 -11.26 -4.21 -13.57
N HIS A 7 -12.33 -3.41 -13.57
CA HIS A 7 -12.47 -2.27 -12.66
C HIS A 7 -12.71 -2.73 -11.21
N ILE A 8 -13.51 -3.77 -11.01
CA ILE A 8 -13.76 -4.31 -9.67
C ILE A 8 -12.47 -4.92 -9.10
N CYS A 9 -11.75 -5.74 -9.89
CA CYS A 9 -10.46 -6.30 -9.48
C CYS A 9 -9.44 -5.20 -9.16
N PHE A 10 -9.44 -4.10 -9.92
CA PHE A 10 -8.62 -2.93 -9.61
C PHE A 10 -8.96 -2.34 -8.23
N PHE A 11 -10.24 -2.20 -7.87
CA PHE A 11 -10.58 -1.69 -6.54
C PHE A 11 -10.14 -2.62 -5.41
N PHE A 12 -10.25 -3.94 -5.60
CA PHE A 12 -9.77 -4.92 -4.62
C PHE A 12 -8.25 -4.92 -4.48
N ASP A 13 -7.50 -4.84 -5.57
CA ASP A 13 -6.03 -4.79 -5.55
C ASP A 13 -5.53 -3.61 -4.71
N TYR A 14 -6.07 -2.41 -4.95
CA TYR A 14 -5.65 -1.20 -4.26
C TYR A 14 -6.17 -1.13 -2.81
N GLY A 15 -7.36 -1.68 -2.57
CA GLY A 15 -7.89 -1.86 -1.22
C GLY A 15 -7.05 -2.83 -0.38
N ALA A 16 -6.61 -3.94 -0.98
CA ALA A 16 -5.73 -4.91 -0.33
C ALA A 16 -4.36 -4.29 0.01
N LEU A 17 -3.79 -3.48 -0.90
CA LEU A 17 -2.54 -2.77 -0.62
C LEU A 17 -2.68 -1.76 0.52
N SER A 18 -3.82 -1.05 0.60
CA SER A 18 -4.11 -0.15 1.73
C SER A 18 -4.27 -0.90 3.06
N PHE A 19 -4.81 -2.12 3.02
CA PHE A 19 -4.94 -2.99 4.19
C PHE A 19 -3.59 -3.60 4.62
N TYR A 20 -2.73 -3.96 3.66
CA TYR A 20 -1.36 -4.38 3.94
C TYR A 20 -0.56 -3.29 4.67
N SER A 21 -0.73 -2.02 4.29
CA SER A 21 -0.14 -0.87 5.00
C SER A 21 -0.57 -0.85 6.48
N LEU A 22 -1.89 -0.98 6.75
CA LEU A 22 -2.40 -1.05 8.12
C LEU A 22 -1.78 -2.22 8.92
N GLY A 23 -1.67 -3.40 8.29
CA GLY A 23 -1.03 -4.55 8.91
C GLY A 23 0.42 -4.26 9.30
N SER A 24 1.17 -3.60 8.41
CA SER A 24 2.53 -3.13 8.69
C SER A 24 2.54 -2.16 9.87
N ALA A 25 1.67 -1.16 9.89
CA ALA A 25 1.57 -0.22 11.01
C ALA A 25 1.25 -0.92 12.35
N ILE A 26 0.31 -1.86 12.37
CA ILE A 26 -0.04 -2.63 13.58
C ILE A 26 1.19 -3.37 14.12
N THR A 27 1.89 -4.10 13.26
CA THR A 27 3.09 -4.85 13.66
C THR A 27 4.25 -3.94 14.07
N TYR A 28 4.44 -2.81 13.37
CA TYR A 28 5.50 -1.86 13.69
C TYR A 28 5.27 -1.14 15.01
N SER A 29 4.02 -0.78 15.31
CA SER A 29 3.64 -0.23 16.61
C SER A 29 3.95 -1.20 17.74
N ALA A 30 3.67 -2.48 17.54
CA ALA A 30 3.84 -3.52 18.56
C ALA A 30 5.31 -3.91 18.79
N TYR A 31 6.11 -4.02 17.72
CA TYR A 31 7.42 -4.69 17.79
C TYR A 31 8.60 -3.87 17.29
N VAL A 32 8.38 -2.89 16.41
CA VAL A 32 9.47 -2.17 15.72
C VAL A 32 9.73 -0.79 16.34
N MET A 33 8.73 -0.20 17.00
CA MET A 33 8.80 1.11 17.64
C MET A 33 10.10 1.26 18.48
N PRO A 34 10.89 2.33 18.29
CA PRO A 34 12.09 2.58 19.07
C PRO A 34 11.78 2.69 20.57
N ASP A 35 12.69 2.23 21.43
CA ASP A 35 12.46 2.17 22.88
C ASP A 35 12.07 3.53 23.46
N GLY A 36 12.76 4.61 23.09
CA GLY A 36 12.43 5.98 23.55
C GLY A 36 11.08 6.53 23.05
N TRP A 37 10.44 5.89 22.07
CA TRP A 37 9.14 6.30 21.53
C TRP A 37 7.99 5.46 22.10
N VAL A 38 8.29 4.37 22.80
CA VAL A 38 7.28 3.56 23.45
C VAL A 38 6.55 4.40 24.51
N ASN A 39 5.21 4.27 24.58
CA ASN A 39 4.31 5.12 25.39
C ASN A 39 4.28 6.63 25.07
N SER A 40 5.02 7.10 24.06
CA SER A 40 4.95 8.49 23.60
C SER A 40 3.58 8.85 23.01
N THR A 41 3.31 10.14 22.88
CA THR A 41 2.12 10.65 22.18
C THR A 41 2.04 10.14 20.75
N PHE A 42 3.19 10.05 20.05
CA PHE A 42 3.23 9.50 18.69
C PHE A 42 2.74 8.05 18.66
N HIS A 43 3.26 7.20 19.55
CA HIS A 43 2.84 5.79 19.63
C HIS A 43 1.32 5.66 19.90
N LYS A 44 0.76 6.48 20.80
CA LYS A 44 -0.69 6.43 21.11
C LYS A 44 -1.59 6.73 19.90
N TYR A 45 -1.20 7.67 19.04
CA TYR A 45 -1.99 8.07 17.87
C TYR A 45 -1.62 7.33 16.58
N TYR A 46 -0.55 6.55 16.59
CA TYR A 46 -0.01 5.90 15.39
C TYR A 46 -1.03 4.98 14.70
N ILE A 47 -1.69 4.07 15.45
CA ILE A 47 -2.70 3.16 14.88
C ILE A 47 -3.97 3.90 14.42
N PRO A 48 -4.58 4.81 15.21
CA PRO A 48 -5.72 5.60 14.72
C PRO A 48 -5.43 6.37 13.43
N ILE A 49 -4.23 6.95 13.30
CA ILE A 49 -3.81 7.64 12.07
C ILE A 49 -3.63 6.64 10.93
N ALA A 50 -3.03 5.47 11.17
CA ALA A 50 -2.91 4.41 10.15
C ALA A 50 -4.28 3.94 9.65
N VAL A 51 -5.26 3.75 10.54
CA VAL A 51 -6.65 3.42 10.19
C VAL A 51 -7.26 4.50 9.27
N PHE A 52 -7.13 5.77 9.66
CA PHE A 52 -7.60 6.89 8.87
C PHE A 52 -6.94 6.94 7.48
N ASN A 53 -5.61 6.74 7.44
CA ASN A 53 -4.83 6.70 6.21
C ASN A 53 -5.32 5.57 5.29
N THR A 54 -5.54 4.36 5.79
CA THR A 54 -6.06 3.23 5.02
C THR A 54 -7.41 3.52 4.38
N ILE A 55 -8.34 4.13 5.13
CA ILE A 55 -9.67 4.48 4.64
C ILE A 55 -9.58 5.52 3.51
N ILE A 56 -8.82 6.60 3.74
CA ILE A 56 -8.65 7.66 2.74
C ILE A 56 -7.92 7.15 1.50
N CYS A 57 -6.86 6.37 1.67
CA CYS A 57 -6.08 5.83 0.57
C CYS A 57 -6.92 4.85 -0.27
N THR A 58 -7.74 4.01 0.35
CA THR A 58 -8.70 3.15 -0.37
C THR A 58 -9.67 3.99 -1.21
N ALA A 59 -10.24 5.06 -0.62
CA ALA A 59 -11.16 5.95 -1.32
C ALA A 59 -10.47 6.69 -2.48
N MET A 60 -9.28 7.25 -2.26
CA MET A 60 -8.49 7.94 -3.29
C MET A 60 -8.11 7.00 -4.43
N ALA A 61 -7.70 5.76 -4.12
CA ALA A 61 -7.36 4.76 -5.13
C ALA A 61 -8.58 4.38 -5.98
N CYS A 62 -9.73 4.12 -5.36
CA CYS A 62 -10.98 3.85 -6.07
C CYS A 62 -11.39 5.05 -6.94
N TYR A 63 -11.31 6.26 -6.39
CA TYR A 63 -11.63 7.49 -7.10
C TYR A 63 -10.69 7.73 -8.28
N SER A 64 -9.40 7.38 -8.18
CA SER A 64 -8.38 7.60 -9.24
C SER A 64 -8.77 7.01 -10.60
N ARG A 65 -9.69 6.02 -10.61
CA ARG A 65 -10.13 5.32 -11.81
C ARG A 65 -11.15 6.09 -12.65
N PHE A 66 -11.94 6.97 -12.05
CA PHE A 66 -12.95 7.78 -12.74
C PHE A 66 -12.36 8.90 -13.60
N PRO A 67 -11.40 9.72 -13.11
CA PRO A 67 -10.76 10.74 -13.92
C PRO A 67 -9.72 10.19 -14.89
N GLU A 68 -9.37 8.90 -14.84
CA GLU A 68 -8.26 8.33 -15.65
C GLU A 68 -8.46 8.48 -17.16
N SER A 69 -9.71 8.49 -17.64
CA SER A 69 -10.01 8.69 -19.06
C SER A 69 -9.93 10.17 -19.50
N GLN A 70 -10.19 11.12 -18.60
CA GLN A 70 -10.24 12.56 -18.93
C GLN A 70 -8.98 13.32 -18.48
N ARG A 71 -8.34 12.86 -17.40
CA ARG A 71 -7.16 13.45 -16.75
C ARG A 71 -6.24 12.32 -16.25
N PRO A 72 -5.56 11.60 -17.17
CA PRO A 72 -4.72 10.44 -16.82
C PRO A 72 -3.59 10.79 -15.83
N LYS A 73 -3.03 12.00 -15.93
CA LYS A 73 -2.00 12.49 -14.99
C LYS A 73 -2.54 12.60 -13.55
N LEU A 74 -3.76 13.11 -13.38
CA LEU A 74 -4.38 13.25 -12.06
C LEU A 74 -4.67 11.88 -11.44
N GLY A 75 -5.23 10.95 -12.22
CA GLY A 75 -5.45 9.57 -11.76
C GLY A 75 -4.14 8.89 -11.34
N LYS A 76 -3.06 9.06 -12.12
CA LYS A 76 -1.73 8.54 -11.79
C LYS A 76 -1.18 9.15 -10.50
N VAL A 77 -1.27 10.47 -10.33
CA VAL A 77 -0.79 11.17 -9.12
C VAL A 77 -1.56 10.71 -7.88
N LEU A 78 -2.90 10.71 -7.91
CA LEU A 78 -3.74 10.28 -6.80
C LEU A 78 -3.41 8.85 -6.34
N ARG A 79 -3.14 7.99 -7.32
CA ARG A 79 -2.78 6.59 -7.10
C ARG A 79 -1.42 6.43 -6.44
N ILE A 80 -0.41 7.10 -6.97
CA ILE A 80 0.95 7.07 -6.40
C ILE A 80 0.90 7.66 -4.97
N SER A 81 0.23 8.79 -4.77
CA SER A 81 0.12 9.42 -3.46
C SER A 81 -0.62 8.55 -2.45
N ALA A 82 -1.66 7.82 -2.87
CA ALA A 82 -2.40 6.89 -2.02
C ALA A 82 -1.55 5.72 -1.49
N PHE A 83 -0.36 5.50 -2.02
CA PHE A 83 0.56 4.46 -1.53
C PHE A 83 1.82 5.02 -0.90
N THR A 84 2.43 6.04 -1.52
CA THR A 84 3.64 6.64 -0.99
C THR A 84 3.40 7.29 0.37
N TYR A 85 2.27 7.98 0.55
CA TYR A 85 1.94 8.62 1.82
C TYR A 85 1.82 7.65 2.99
N PRO A 86 0.94 6.61 2.96
CA PRO A 86 0.83 5.68 4.07
C PRO A 86 2.12 4.86 4.27
N TYR A 87 2.83 4.49 3.19
CA TYR A 87 4.12 3.84 3.31
C TYR A 87 5.14 4.69 4.08
N LEU A 88 5.27 5.98 3.75
CA LEU A 88 6.19 6.87 4.45
C LEU A 88 5.80 7.04 5.92
N PHE A 89 4.50 7.20 6.20
CA PHE A 89 3.99 7.32 7.58
C PHE A 89 4.28 6.06 8.39
N ASP A 90 3.95 4.89 7.86
CA ASP A 90 4.14 3.61 8.55
C ASP A 90 5.64 3.38 8.83
N ASN A 91 6.52 3.75 7.91
CA ASN A 91 7.97 3.55 8.07
C ASN A 91 8.69 4.65 8.87
N ILE A 92 8.01 5.68 9.41
CA ILE A 92 8.64 6.70 10.27
C ILE A 92 9.48 6.08 11.42
N PRO A 93 8.92 5.20 12.28
CA PRO A 93 9.69 4.58 13.37
C PRO A 93 10.86 3.75 12.87
N LEU A 94 10.70 3.07 11.74
CA LEU A 94 11.73 2.25 11.13
C LEU A 94 12.89 3.11 10.59
N PHE A 95 12.58 4.16 9.83
CA PHE A 95 13.58 5.09 9.30
C PHE A 95 14.32 5.81 10.42
N TYR A 96 13.60 6.21 11.48
CA TYR A 96 14.25 6.78 12.65
C TYR A 96 15.25 5.79 13.26
N ARG A 97 14.84 4.53 13.46
CA ARG A 97 15.68 3.47 14.02
C ARG A 97 16.93 3.16 13.18
N ILE A 98 16.82 3.14 11.86
CA ILE A 98 17.93 2.79 10.96
C ILE A 98 18.86 3.99 10.69
N PHE A 99 18.32 5.19 10.49
CA PHE A 99 19.07 6.33 9.94
C PHE A 99 19.42 7.42 10.95
N LEU A 100 18.61 7.61 12.00
CA LEU A 100 18.71 8.78 12.88
C LEU A 100 19.07 8.42 14.33
N CYS A 101 18.67 7.24 14.79
CA CYS A 101 18.84 6.84 16.17
C CYS A 101 20.23 6.26 16.41
N ALA A 102 21.05 6.94 17.22
CA ALA A 102 22.30 6.42 17.75
C ALA A 102 22.41 6.78 19.24
N GLY A 103 22.74 5.79 20.10
CA GLY A 103 22.93 5.99 21.54
C GLY A 103 21.83 5.39 22.43
N GLU A 104 21.65 5.96 23.62
CA GLU A 104 20.67 5.48 24.60
C GLU A 104 19.22 5.67 24.13
N GLY A 105 18.35 4.69 24.42
CA GLY A 105 16.95 4.70 23.99
C GLY A 105 16.73 4.29 22.52
N CYS A 106 17.80 3.96 21.79
CA CYS A 106 17.74 3.39 20.45
C CYS A 106 17.75 1.86 20.49
N THR A 107 16.89 1.24 19.69
CA THR A 107 16.89 -0.21 19.50
C THR A 107 17.95 -0.60 18.46
N VAL A 108 19.19 -0.76 18.91
CA VAL A 108 20.32 -1.19 18.08
C VAL A 108 20.59 -2.68 18.31
N ASN A 109 20.21 -3.50 17.34
CA ASN A 109 20.41 -4.95 17.37
C ASN A 109 20.66 -5.48 15.95
N GLU A 110 20.95 -6.77 15.85
CA GLU A 110 21.21 -7.48 14.59
C GLU A 110 20.03 -7.39 13.59
N VAL A 111 18.80 -7.18 14.08
CA VAL A 111 17.58 -7.04 13.25
C VAL A 111 17.65 -5.83 12.33
N ASN A 112 18.37 -4.77 12.73
CA ASN A 112 18.50 -3.55 11.91
C ASN A 112 19.08 -3.85 10.52
N SER A 113 19.94 -4.86 10.39
CA SER A 113 20.48 -5.28 9.08
C SER A 113 19.39 -5.87 8.16
N VAL A 114 18.46 -6.65 8.72
CA VAL A 114 17.33 -7.24 7.99
C VAL A 114 16.35 -6.14 7.57
N HIS A 115 16.09 -5.19 8.47
CA HIS A 115 15.30 -3.99 8.19
C HIS A 115 15.89 -3.11 7.08
N VAL A 116 17.22 -3.03 6.96
CA VAL A 116 17.90 -2.36 5.84
C VAL A 116 17.61 -3.10 4.52
N TYR A 117 17.72 -4.43 4.48
CA TYR A 117 17.39 -5.20 3.27
C TYR A 117 15.93 -5.01 2.84
N HIS A 118 14.99 -5.06 3.78
CA HIS A 118 13.58 -4.72 3.52
C HIS A 118 13.44 -3.31 2.93
N THR A 119 14.07 -2.32 3.56
CA THR A 119 14.01 -0.92 3.13
C THR A 119 14.56 -0.72 1.72
N LEU A 120 15.70 -1.34 1.39
CA LEU A 120 16.30 -1.28 0.05
C LEU A 120 15.39 -1.90 -1.01
N LEU A 121 14.79 -3.06 -0.71
CA LEU A 121 13.84 -3.73 -1.61
C LEU A 121 12.56 -2.91 -1.81
N ALA A 122 12.07 -2.24 -0.76
CA ALA A 122 10.91 -1.37 -0.87
C ALA A 122 11.20 -0.14 -1.74
N PHE A 123 12.38 0.47 -1.60
CA PHE A 123 12.82 1.54 -2.51
C PHE A 123 12.97 1.06 -3.95
N LEU A 124 13.57 -0.12 -4.16
CA LEU A 124 13.67 -0.73 -5.49
C LEU A 124 12.29 -1.00 -6.10
N THR A 125 11.35 -1.50 -5.29
CA THR A 125 9.96 -1.75 -5.69
C THR A 125 9.29 -0.44 -6.16
N GLY A 126 9.40 0.63 -5.37
CA GLY A 126 8.90 1.96 -5.76
C GLY A 126 9.58 2.52 -7.01
N PHE A 127 10.89 2.33 -7.14
CA PHE A 127 11.66 2.75 -8.31
C PHE A 127 11.20 2.06 -9.60
N LEU A 128 11.05 0.73 -9.58
CA LEU A 128 10.56 -0.05 -10.71
C LEU A 128 9.17 0.41 -11.14
N PHE A 129 8.27 0.60 -10.17
CA PHE A 129 6.91 1.08 -10.41
C PHE A 129 6.86 2.48 -11.04
N ALA A 130 7.69 3.42 -10.56
CA ALA A 130 7.67 4.80 -11.04
C ALA A 130 8.36 4.95 -12.41
N THR A 131 9.45 4.22 -12.64
CA THR A 131 10.31 4.39 -13.82
C THR A 131 9.93 3.52 -15.00
N HIS A 132 9.17 2.43 -14.79
CA HIS A 132 8.82 1.47 -15.84
C HIS A 132 10.06 0.88 -16.55
N LEU A 133 11.09 0.58 -15.76
CA LEU A 133 12.31 -0.08 -16.21
C LEU A 133 12.23 -1.59 -15.95
N PRO A 134 12.75 -2.44 -16.86
CA PRO A 134 13.59 -2.11 -18.01
C PRO A 134 12.84 -1.86 -19.34
N GLU A 135 11.53 -2.08 -19.42
CA GLU A 135 10.77 -2.04 -20.68
C GLU A 135 10.83 -0.68 -21.39
N ARG A 136 10.96 0.42 -20.63
CA ARG A 136 11.17 1.75 -21.20
C ARG A 136 12.49 1.87 -21.99
N LEU A 137 13.52 1.10 -21.65
CA LEU A 137 14.83 1.14 -22.34
C LEU A 137 14.90 0.21 -23.55
N ALA A 138 14.10 -0.86 -23.57
CA ALA A 138 14.04 -1.78 -24.70
C ALA A 138 12.58 -2.21 -24.99
N PRO A 139 11.80 -1.33 -25.65
CA PRO A 139 10.42 -1.64 -26.03
C PRO A 139 10.35 -2.92 -26.87
N GLY A 140 9.36 -3.79 -26.59
CA GLY A 140 9.16 -5.06 -27.28
C GLY A 140 10.03 -6.23 -26.77
N ARG A 141 10.98 -6.00 -25.85
CA ARG A 141 11.86 -7.07 -25.32
C ARG A 141 11.33 -7.71 -24.04
N PHE A 142 10.53 -6.96 -23.27
CA PHE A 142 10.06 -7.37 -21.95
C PHE A 142 8.54 -7.61 -21.90
N ASP A 143 7.89 -7.76 -23.06
CA ASP A 143 6.42 -7.83 -23.17
C ASP A 143 5.79 -8.98 -22.38
N TYR A 144 6.50 -10.11 -22.24
CA TYR A 144 6.03 -11.30 -21.53
C TYR A 144 6.72 -11.54 -20.19
N ILE A 145 8.03 -11.31 -20.11
CA ILE A 145 8.86 -11.63 -18.94
C ILE A 145 9.76 -10.44 -18.62
N GLY A 146 9.85 -10.08 -17.34
CA GLY A 146 10.84 -9.14 -16.83
C GLY A 146 10.48 -7.66 -16.99
N HIS A 147 9.23 -7.33 -17.37
CA HIS A 147 8.78 -5.95 -17.30
C HIS A 147 8.64 -5.47 -15.85
N SER A 148 8.72 -4.16 -15.64
CA SER A 148 8.78 -3.50 -14.33
C SER A 148 7.71 -3.97 -13.37
N HIS A 149 6.47 -4.17 -13.84
CA HIS A 149 5.37 -4.59 -12.99
C HIS A 149 5.54 -6.03 -12.46
N GLN A 150 6.14 -6.95 -13.24
CA GLN A 150 6.50 -8.27 -12.73
C GLN A 150 7.61 -8.17 -11.69
N LEU A 151 8.65 -7.39 -12.00
CA LEU A 151 9.77 -7.19 -11.08
C LEU A 151 9.32 -6.49 -9.79
N PHE A 152 8.36 -5.57 -9.88
CA PHE A 152 7.70 -4.92 -8.75
C PHE A 152 7.05 -5.96 -7.83
N HIS A 153 6.26 -6.90 -8.37
CA HIS A 153 5.64 -7.95 -7.56
C HIS A 153 6.69 -8.87 -6.92
N VAL A 154 7.71 -9.28 -7.68
CA VAL A 154 8.79 -10.13 -7.13
C VAL A 154 9.54 -9.42 -6.01
N CYS A 155 9.96 -8.17 -6.22
CA CYS A 155 10.63 -7.37 -5.19
C CYS A 155 9.72 -7.11 -3.99
N GLY A 156 8.43 -6.85 -4.20
CA GLY A 156 7.45 -6.65 -3.14
C GLY A 156 7.27 -7.89 -2.26
N VAL A 157 7.19 -9.08 -2.86
CA VAL A 157 7.09 -10.35 -2.11
C VAL A 157 8.36 -10.62 -1.30
N ILE A 158 9.54 -10.48 -1.90
CA ILE A 158 10.82 -10.67 -1.19
C ILE A 158 10.98 -9.61 -0.10
N GLY A 159 10.62 -8.36 -0.38
CA GLY A 159 10.63 -7.26 0.60
C GLY A 159 9.70 -7.55 1.78
N THR A 160 8.51 -8.07 1.53
CA THR A 160 7.55 -8.48 2.59
C THR A 160 8.08 -9.66 3.40
N HIS A 161 8.79 -10.60 2.76
CA HIS A 161 9.44 -11.70 3.47
C HIS A 161 10.46 -11.18 4.49
N PHE A 162 11.37 -10.28 4.08
CA PHE A 162 12.33 -9.67 5.01
C PHE A 162 11.64 -8.80 6.07
N GLN A 163 10.54 -8.13 5.73
CA GLN A 163 9.73 -7.38 6.69
C GLN A 163 9.22 -8.29 7.81
N MET A 164 8.59 -9.40 7.45
CA MET A 164 8.03 -10.37 8.40
C MET A 164 9.13 -11.02 9.23
N GLN A 165 10.24 -11.42 8.59
CA GLN A 165 11.40 -11.96 9.29
C GLN A 165 11.95 -10.97 10.32
N ALA A 166 12.09 -9.69 9.96
CA ALA A 166 12.57 -8.66 10.87
C ALA A 166 11.59 -8.42 12.04
N ILE A 167 10.28 -8.39 11.76
CA ILE A 167 9.24 -8.27 12.80
C ILE A 167 9.30 -9.46 13.78
N GLU A 168 9.42 -10.69 13.29
CA GLU A 168 9.50 -11.89 14.14
C GLU A 168 10.78 -11.89 14.99
N MET A 169 11.90 -11.47 14.40
CA MET A 169 13.15 -11.30 15.14
C MET A 169 13.01 -10.23 16.23
N ASP A 170 12.43 -9.07 15.93
CA ASP A 170 12.16 -8.02 16.93
C ASP A 170 11.23 -8.51 18.03
N MET A 171 10.14 -9.20 17.67
CA MET A 171 9.22 -9.80 18.63
C MET A 171 9.93 -10.76 19.59
N SER A 172 10.83 -11.60 19.06
CA SER A 172 11.54 -12.60 19.86
C SER A 172 12.64 -11.99 20.75
N LEU A 173 13.51 -11.15 20.18
CA LEU A 173 14.66 -10.57 20.85
C LEU A 173 14.24 -9.53 21.89
N ARG A 174 13.19 -8.75 21.61
CA ARG A 174 12.71 -7.68 22.49
C ARG A 174 11.58 -8.14 23.42
N ARG A 175 11.22 -9.42 23.42
CA ARG A 175 10.03 -9.93 24.11
C ARG A 175 9.95 -9.49 25.57
N ALA A 176 11.00 -9.75 26.35
CA ALA A 176 11.02 -9.43 27.78
C ALA A 176 10.88 -7.91 28.02
N TRP A 177 11.63 -7.11 27.26
CA TRP A 177 11.58 -5.65 27.40
C TRP A 177 10.20 -5.08 27.01
N LEU A 178 9.61 -5.56 25.91
CA LEU A 178 8.28 -5.13 25.45
C LEU A 178 7.18 -5.53 26.42
N GLN A 179 7.28 -6.70 27.07
CA GLN A 179 6.29 -7.11 28.08
C GLN A 179 6.26 -6.17 29.30
N ASP A 180 7.41 -5.60 29.67
CA ASP A 180 7.53 -4.71 30.82
C ASP A 180 7.21 -3.24 30.47
N HIS A 181 7.51 -2.80 29.24
CA HIS A 181 7.48 -1.37 28.88
C HIS A 181 6.44 -1.01 27.83
N ALA A 182 6.01 -1.94 26.96
CA ALA A 182 5.08 -1.62 25.89
C ALA A 182 3.62 -1.54 26.39
N PRO A 183 2.78 -0.70 25.76
CA PRO A 183 1.36 -0.70 26.08
C PRO A 183 0.74 -2.07 25.75
N PRO A 184 -0.28 -2.50 26.51
CA PRO A 184 -0.92 -3.78 26.26
C PRO A 184 -1.52 -3.82 24.86
N VAL A 185 -1.38 -4.95 24.19
CA VAL A 185 -2.00 -5.19 22.89
C VAL A 185 -3.51 -5.32 23.09
N THR A 186 -4.26 -4.29 22.68
CA THR A 186 -5.72 -4.25 22.80
C THR A 186 -6.40 -4.71 21.52
N PHE A 187 -7.66 -5.14 21.64
CA PHE A 187 -8.50 -5.43 20.48
C PHE A 187 -8.62 -4.20 19.56
N SER A 188 -8.79 -2.99 20.11
CA SER A 188 -8.95 -1.76 19.32
C SER A 188 -7.74 -1.46 18.43
N ASN A 189 -6.53 -1.76 18.90
CA ASN A 189 -5.28 -1.42 18.20
C ASN A 189 -4.77 -2.55 17.30
N THR A 190 -5.49 -3.67 17.22
CA THR A 190 -5.11 -4.84 16.42
C THR A 190 -6.28 -5.34 15.58
N LEU A 191 -6.95 -6.40 16.00
CA LEU A 191 -8.01 -7.07 15.26
C LEU A 191 -9.22 -6.16 15.03
N GLY A 192 -9.58 -5.34 16.01
CA GLY A 192 -10.65 -4.35 15.89
C GLY A 192 -10.36 -3.31 14.82
N ALA A 193 -9.15 -2.74 14.80
CA ALA A 193 -8.71 -1.82 13.74
C ALA A 193 -8.71 -2.50 12.37
N ALA A 194 -8.20 -3.73 12.28
CA ALA A 194 -8.17 -4.49 11.03
C ALA A 194 -9.58 -4.77 10.49
N LEU A 195 -10.48 -5.29 11.32
CA LEU A 195 -11.86 -5.58 10.95
C LEU A 195 -12.64 -4.32 10.55
N LEU A 196 -12.44 -3.21 11.29
CA LEU A 196 -13.04 -1.92 10.98
C LEU A 196 -12.61 -1.44 9.59
N CYS A 197 -11.31 -1.48 9.30
CA CYS A 197 -10.79 -1.09 7.99
C CYS A 197 -11.27 -2.02 6.88
N ILE A 198 -11.33 -3.34 7.09
CA ILE A 198 -11.89 -4.28 6.11
C ILE A 198 -13.35 -3.90 5.81
N PHE A 199 -14.17 -3.71 6.84
CA PHE A 199 -15.59 -3.39 6.67
C PHE A 199 -15.78 -2.07 5.89
N ILE A 200 -15.06 -1.01 6.29
CA ILE A 200 -15.15 0.30 5.63
C ILE A 200 -14.61 0.25 4.20
N SER A 201 -13.44 -0.37 3.98
CA SER A 201 -12.84 -0.50 2.64
C SER A 201 -13.73 -1.32 1.71
N LEU A 202 -14.34 -2.41 2.17
CA LEU A 202 -15.32 -3.16 1.38
C LEU A 202 -16.57 -2.31 1.08
N GLY A 203 -17.03 -1.50 2.05
CA GLY A 203 -18.10 -0.53 1.83
C GLY A 203 -17.75 0.49 0.74
N ILE A 204 -16.54 1.05 0.78
CA ILE A 204 -16.01 1.98 -0.23
C ILE A 204 -15.97 1.30 -1.61
N ILE A 205 -15.36 0.12 -1.71
CA ILE A 205 -15.25 -0.65 -2.96
C ILE A 205 -16.64 -0.96 -3.50
N PHE A 206 -17.58 -1.35 -2.64
CA PHE A 206 -18.95 -1.61 -3.03
C PHE A 206 -19.61 -0.36 -3.62
N LEU A 207 -19.53 0.78 -2.92
CA LEU A 207 -20.10 2.06 -3.37
C LEU A 207 -19.56 2.47 -4.75
N PHE A 208 -18.24 2.39 -4.96
CA PHE A 208 -17.61 2.68 -6.25
C PHE A 208 -17.91 1.63 -7.34
N SER A 209 -18.27 0.40 -6.95
CA SER A 209 -18.67 -0.66 -7.89
C SER A 209 -20.13 -0.55 -8.34
N ARG A 210 -21.03 0.08 -7.57
CA ARG A 210 -22.48 0.18 -7.91
C ARG A 210 -22.75 0.78 -9.30
N PRO A 211 -22.14 1.91 -9.71
CA PRO A 211 -22.38 2.48 -11.05
C PRO A 211 -21.98 1.53 -12.18
N LEU A 212 -20.91 0.74 -11.98
CA LEU A 212 -20.40 -0.21 -12.96
C LEU A 212 -21.33 -1.43 -13.13
N LEU A 213 -22.05 -1.79 -12.06
CA LEU A 213 -23.03 -2.87 -12.07
C LEU A 213 -24.39 -2.44 -12.64
N ARG A 214 -24.78 -1.19 -12.42
CA ARG A 214 -26.08 -0.65 -12.83
C ARG A 214 -26.21 -0.35 -14.33
N HIS A 215 -25.12 -0.15 -15.06
CA HIS A 215 -25.18 -0.08 -16.51
C HIS A 215 -25.06 -1.48 -17.12
N PRO A 216 -26.14 -2.09 -17.63
CA PRO A 216 -26.02 -3.26 -18.48
C PRO A 216 -25.21 -2.89 -19.71
N ALA A 217 -24.41 -3.83 -20.21
CA ALA A 217 -23.75 -3.69 -21.50
C ALA A 217 -24.85 -3.59 -22.57
N SER A 218 -25.30 -2.37 -22.84
CA SER A 218 -26.11 -2.07 -24.02
C SER A 218 -25.28 -2.48 -25.22
N SER A 219 -25.80 -3.45 -25.97
CA SER A 219 -25.36 -3.79 -27.32
C SER A 219 -25.17 -2.51 -28.11
N ARG A 220 -23.92 -2.14 -28.39
CA ARG A 220 -23.59 -1.00 -29.25
C ARG A 220 -24.06 -1.33 -30.67
N ASP A 221 -25.24 -0.86 -31.04
CA ASP A 221 -25.59 -0.58 -32.43
C ASP A 221 -24.63 0.51 -32.95
N PRO A 222 -23.89 0.29 -34.06
CA PRO A 222 -22.89 1.23 -34.55
C PRO A 222 -23.42 2.60 -34.98
N ARG A 223 -24.75 2.83 -35.06
CA ARG A 223 -25.31 4.03 -35.71
C ARG A 223 -25.73 5.17 -34.80
N THR A 224 -25.70 5.02 -33.48
CA THR A 224 -26.24 6.04 -32.54
C THR A 224 -25.28 6.56 -31.48
N ALA A 225 -23.96 6.32 -31.61
CA ALA A 225 -22.97 6.83 -30.67
C ALA A 225 -22.45 8.23 -31.04
N ARG A 226 -23.31 9.25 -30.96
CA ARG A 226 -22.87 10.62 -30.64
C ARG A 226 -23.32 10.93 -29.22
N ASN A 227 -22.56 10.41 -28.25
CA ASN A 227 -22.62 10.87 -26.87
C ASN A 227 -21.17 11.01 -26.36
N PRO A 228 -20.67 12.22 -26.06
CA PRO A 228 -19.23 12.52 -25.95
C PRO A 228 -18.57 12.11 -24.62
N LEU A 229 -19.19 11.24 -23.82
CA LEU A 229 -18.70 10.94 -22.47
C LEU A 229 -17.90 9.62 -22.33
N LEU A 230 -17.84 8.76 -23.35
CA LEU A 230 -17.21 7.43 -23.26
C LEU A 230 -16.61 6.90 -24.58
N ALA A 231 -16.45 7.75 -25.60
CA ALA A 231 -15.77 7.40 -26.85
C ALA A 231 -14.51 8.26 -26.96
N ASP A 232 -13.41 7.62 -27.36
CA ASP A 232 -12.06 8.16 -27.55
C ASP A 232 -11.14 8.11 -26.32
N ALA A 233 -10.95 6.90 -25.80
CA ALA A 233 -9.62 6.51 -25.36
C ALA A 233 -8.93 5.80 -26.55
N PRO A 234 -7.84 6.35 -27.13
CA PRO A 234 -7.00 5.55 -28.02
C PRO A 234 -6.46 4.35 -27.23
N PRO A 235 -6.12 3.23 -27.91
CA PRO A 235 -5.41 2.15 -27.24
C PRO A 235 -4.19 2.77 -26.56
N ALA A 236 -4.06 2.56 -25.26
CA ALA A 236 -2.82 2.85 -24.57
C ALA A 236 -1.75 2.05 -25.32
N LEU A 237 -0.96 2.78 -26.12
CA LEU A 237 0.30 2.30 -26.64
C LEU A 237 1.09 1.78 -25.44
N ILE A 238 1.57 0.55 -25.65
CA ILE A 238 2.64 -0.13 -24.93
C ILE A 238 3.65 0.87 -24.37
#